data_AF-A0A0D2IVW5-F1
#
_entry.id   AF-A0A0D2IVW5-F1
#
_cell.length_a   1.000
_cell.length_b   1.000
_cell.length_c   1.000
_cell.angle_alpha   90.00
_cell.angle_beta   90.00
_cell.angle_gamma   90.00
#
_symmetry.space_group_name_H-M   'P 1'
#
loop_
_entity.id
_entity.type
_entity.pdbx_description
1 polymer ?
#
loop_
_entity_poly.entity_id
_entity_poly.type
_entity_poly.pdbx_seq_one_letter_code
_entity_poly.pdbx_strand_id
1 'polypeptide(L)'
;MHLCAVVAPTQDVAFMYSIAWTAVQLLFNNFFITFREVTLGWLTNLRFVSAVYFAYEGIATVEFAGVRMACSAGVDANGIAFLKELLPNSRLLDMHAVQAALAAPGPDCVTEAGAVLDFFTFNRGFSATLAILVGYWLVTHVLTYLALLLVARKERR
;
A
#
# COMPACT_ATOMS: atom_id res chain seq x y z
N MET A 1 -13.36 5.45 -12.04
CA MET A 1 -14.22 4.55 -12.84
C MET A 1 -15.34 5.30 -13.54
N HIS A 2 -16.28 5.95 -12.84
CA HIS A 2 -17.42 6.63 -13.48
C HIS A 2 -17.00 7.70 -14.50
N LEU A 3 -15.99 8.52 -14.18
CA LEU A 3 -15.46 9.53 -15.11
C LEU A 3 -15.00 8.93 -16.46
N CYS A 4 -14.33 7.77 -16.44
CA CYS A 4 -13.85 7.10 -17.65
C CYS A 4 -15.01 6.71 -18.58
N ALA A 5 -16.13 6.25 -18.01
CA ALA A 5 -17.33 5.89 -18.76
C ALA A 5 -18.03 7.11 -19.38
N VAL A 6 -17.97 8.26 -18.72
CA VAL A 6 -18.59 9.50 -19.22
C VAL A 6 -17.79 10.13 -20.35
N VAL A 7 -16.46 10.09 -20.25
CA VAL A 7 -15.55 10.76 -21.21
C VAL A 7 -15.29 9.91 -22.46
N ALA A 8 -15.32 8.58 -22.34
CA ALA A 8 -15.02 7.70 -23.45
C ALA A 8 -16.13 7.72 -24.53
N PRO A 9 -15.77 7.72 -25.82
CA PRO A 9 -16.73 7.69 -26.91
C PRO A 9 -17.40 6.32 -27.10
N THR A 10 -16.76 5.26 -26.62
CA THR A 10 -17.26 3.87 -26.71
C THR A 10 -16.98 3.12 -25.40
N GLN A 11 -17.72 2.02 -25.17
CA GLN A 11 -17.55 1.17 -24.00
C GLN A 11 -16.15 0.56 -23.91
N ASP A 12 -15.58 0.14 -25.04
CA ASP A 12 -14.24 -0.46 -25.06
C ASP A 12 -13.17 0.54 -24.62
N VAL A 13 -13.26 1.80 -25.07
CA VAL A 13 -12.34 2.85 -24.65
C VAL A 13 -12.50 3.16 -23.15
N ALA A 14 -13.74 3.17 -22.64
CA ALA A 14 -13.99 3.34 -21.21
C ALA A 14 -13.30 2.24 -20.38
N PHE A 15 -13.39 0.99 -20.86
CA PHE A 15 -12.75 -0.15 -20.23
C PHE A 15 -11.22 -0.06 -20.28
N MET A 16 -10.64 0.32 -21.43
CA MET A 16 -9.19 0.53 -21.56
C MET A 16 -8.69 1.63 -20.61
N TYR A 17 -9.38 2.77 -20.52
CA TYR A 17 -9.03 3.82 -19.55
C TYR A 17 -9.13 3.37 -18.11
N SER A 18 -10.15 2.57 -17.79
CA SER A 18 -10.31 1.97 -16.48
C SER A 18 -9.11 1.08 -16.11
N ILE A 19 -8.66 0.21 -17.03
CA ILE A 19 -7.49 -0.65 -16.81
C ILE A 19 -6.23 0.20 -16.62
N ALA A 20 -5.99 1.15 -17.53
CA ALA A 20 -4.82 2.02 -17.46
C ALA A 20 -4.77 2.77 -16.13
N TRP A 21 -5.91 3.29 -15.65
CA TRP A 21 -5.98 3.96 -14.36
C TRP A 21 -5.72 2.99 -13.20
N THR A 22 -6.32 1.82 -13.20
CA THR A 22 -6.06 0.80 -12.16
C THR A 22 -4.58 0.40 -12.11
N ALA A 23 -3.93 0.25 -13.27
CA ALA A 23 -2.50 -0.05 -13.34
C ALA A 23 -1.66 1.07 -12.68
N VAL A 24 -1.99 2.34 -12.93
CA VAL A 24 -1.36 3.48 -12.25
C VAL A 24 -1.58 3.39 -10.73
N GLN A 25 -2.81 3.11 -10.26
CA GLN A 25 -3.08 3.00 -8.83
C GLN A 25 -2.26 1.88 -8.17
N LEU A 26 -2.14 0.72 -8.82
CA LEU A 26 -1.38 -0.43 -8.32
C LEU A 26 0.12 -0.18 -8.31
N LEU A 27 0.65 0.43 -9.37
CA LEU A 27 2.06 0.77 -9.49
C LEU A 27 2.53 1.68 -8.34
N PHE A 28 1.65 2.59 -7.89
CA PHE A 28 1.95 3.54 -6.83
C PHE A 28 1.39 3.15 -5.45
N ASN A 29 1.08 1.88 -5.20
CA ASN A 29 0.51 1.41 -3.92
C ASN A 29 1.55 1.20 -2.79
N ASN A 30 2.85 1.42 -3.03
CA ASN A 30 3.95 1.11 -2.08
C ASN A 30 4.11 -0.39 -1.71
N PHE A 31 3.17 -1.26 -2.10
CA PHE A 31 3.23 -2.70 -1.84
C PHE A 31 4.21 -3.43 -2.78
N PHE A 32 4.18 -3.13 -4.08
CA PHE A 32 5.04 -3.78 -5.08
C PHE A 32 6.45 -3.19 -5.13
N ILE A 33 6.54 -1.87 -5.00
CA ILE A 33 7.80 -1.12 -5.05
C ILE A 33 7.76 -0.15 -3.87
N THR A 34 8.67 -0.35 -2.91
CA THR A 34 8.78 0.53 -1.76
C THR A 34 9.30 1.89 -2.20
N PHE A 35 8.64 2.98 -1.81
CA PHE A 35 9.06 4.34 -2.21
C PHE A 35 10.48 4.72 -1.77
N ARG A 36 11.02 4.02 -0.76
CA ARG A 36 12.41 4.18 -0.31
C ARG A 36 13.44 3.73 -1.35
N GLU A 37 13.07 2.81 -2.23
CA GLU A 37 13.96 2.22 -3.23
C GLU A 37 13.88 2.97 -4.59
N VAL A 38 12.90 3.87 -4.74
CA VAL A 38 12.74 4.67 -5.96
C VAL A 38 13.82 5.76 -6.01
N THR A 39 14.75 5.63 -6.97
CA THR A 39 15.86 6.59 -7.16
C THR A 39 15.39 7.97 -7.62
N LEU A 40 14.28 8.03 -8.35
CA LEU A 40 13.69 9.27 -8.86
C LEU A 40 12.74 9.86 -7.80
N GLY A 41 13.28 10.72 -6.92
CA GLY A 41 12.52 11.30 -5.81
C GLY A 41 11.20 11.99 -6.20
N TRP A 42 11.11 12.58 -7.40
CA TRP A 42 9.88 13.22 -7.87
C TRP A 42 8.73 12.22 -8.11
N LEU A 43 9.03 10.97 -8.51
CA LEU A 43 8.04 9.91 -8.70
C LEU A 43 7.38 9.52 -7.37
N THR A 44 8.07 9.71 -6.25
CA THR A 44 7.50 9.42 -4.92
C THR A 44 6.30 10.30 -4.61
N ASN A 45 6.20 11.51 -5.21
CA ASN A 45 5.02 12.36 -5.06
C ASN A 45 3.78 11.82 -5.79
N LEU A 46 3.94 10.93 -6.77
CA LEU A 46 2.80 10.30 -7.45
C LEU A 46 2.03 9.34 -6.52
N ARG A 47 2.57 8.98 -5.36
CA ARG A 47 1.85 8.24 -4.32
C ARG A 47 0.54 8.93 -3.92
N PHE A 48 0.51 10.27 -3.93
CA PHE A 48 -0.68 11.03 -3.54
C PHE A 48 -1.82 10.94 -4.57
N VAL A 49 -1.52 10.46 -5.79
CA VAL A 49 -2.53 10.20 -6.82
C VAL A 49 -3.23 8.86 -6.59
N SER A 50 -2.56 7.92 -5.92
CA SER A 50 -3.08 6.57 -5.69
C SER A 50 -4.04 6.50 -4.51
N ALA A 51 -5.31 6.25 -4.79
CA ALA A 51 -6.28 5.93 -3.74
C ALA A 51 -5.98 4.58 -3.08
N VAL A 52 -5.38 3.64 -3.83
CA VAL A 52 -5.04 2.31 -3.32
C VAL A 52 -3.90 2.42 -2.30
N TYR A 53 -2.93 3.30 -2.53
CA TYR A 53 -1.87 3.60 -1.54
C TYR A 53 -2.46 3.98 -0.18
N PHE A 54 -3.40 4.93 -0.16
CA PHE A 54 -4.06 5.33 1.07
C PHE A 54 -4.93 4.22 1.66
N ALA A 55 -5.64 3.45 0.84
CA ALA A 55 -6.41 2.31 1.33
C ALA A 55 -5.51 1.26 2.01
N TYR A 56 -4.37 0.94 1.39
CA TYR A 56 -3.41 -0.01 1.94
C TYR A 56 -2.75 0.51 3.23
N GLU A 57 -2.34 1.78 3.25
CA GLU A 57 -1.83 2.44 4.46
C GLU A 57 -2.87 2.39 5.59
N GLY A 58 -4.14 2.67 5.31
CA GLY A 58 -5.21 2.63 6.30
C GLY A 58 -5.45 1.22 6.86
N ILE A 59 -5.50 0.21 5.98
CA ILE A 59 -5.65 -1.20 6.38
C ILE A 59 -4.45 -1.65 7.22
N ALA A 60 -3.23 -1.40 6.74
CA ALA A 60 -2.01 -1.76 7.45
C ALA A 60 -1.95 -1.09 8.83
N THR A 61 -2.31 0.19 8.93
CA THR A 61 -2.32 0.91 10.21
C THR A 61 -3.32 0.29 11.18
N VAL A 62 -4.52 -0.09 10.74
CA VAL A 62 -5.51 -0.74 11.61
C VAL A 62 -5.06 -2.13 12.04
N GLU A 63 -4.43 -2.88 11.13
CA GLU A 63 -4.01 -4.26 11.38
C GLU A 63 -2.78 -4.35 12.29
N PHE A 64 -1.80 -3.46 12.10
CA PHE A 64 -0.48 -3.62 12.73
C PHE A 64 -0.21 -2.63 13.86
N ALA A 65 -0.91 -1.49 13.94
CA ALA A 65 -0.63 -0.50 14.97
C ALA A 65 -1.00 -1.02 16.36
N GLY A 66 -0.01 -1.06 17.26
CA GLY A 66 -0.19 -1.51 18.64
C GLY A 66 -0.37 -3.03 18.80
N VAL A 67 -0.29 -3.80 17.71
CA VAL A 67 -0.37 -5.26 17.79
C VAL A 67 0.96 -5.83 18.28
N ARG A 68 0.88 -6.61 19.35
CA ARG A 68 1.99 -7.28 20.00
C ARG A 68 1.71 -8.78 20.00
N MET A 69 2.64 -9.56 19.44
CA MET A 69 2.54 -11.01 19.36
C MET A 69 3.62 -11.64 20.25
N ALA A 70 3.25 -12.64 21.04
CA ALA A 70 4.21 -13.40 21.82
C ALA A 70 5.09 -14.23 20.87
N CYS A 71 6.41 -14.07 20.98
CA CYS A 71 7.40 -14.85 20.24
C CYS A 71 8.16 -15.82 21.14
N SER A 72 7.63 -16.10 22.34
CA SER A 72 8.28 -16.95 23.34
C SER A 72 8.53 -18.39 22.87
N ALA A 73 7.73 -18.88 21.93
CA ALA A 73 7.92 -20.20 21.31
C ALA A 73 9.10 -20.26 20.31
N GLY A 74 9.70 -19.11 19.99
CA GLY A 74 10.72 -18.99 18.96
C GLY A 74 10.17 -19.13 17.54
N VAL A 75 11.06 -18.93 16.57
CA VAL A 75 10.80 -19.22 15.16
C VAL A 75 11.21 -20.66 14.89
N ASP A 76 10.33 -21.43 14.24
CA ASP A 76 10.65 -22.81 13.88
C ASP A 76 11.77 -22.87 12.84
N ALA A 77 12.40 -24.04 12.68
CA ALA A 77 13.50 -24.21 11.76
C ALA A 77 13.13 -23.84 10.31
N ASN A 78 11.88 -24.08 9.90
CA ASN A 78 11.41 -23.70 8.56
C ASN A 78 11.25 -22.18 8.44
N GLY A 79 10.74 -21.49 9.47
CA GLY A 79 10.68 -20.04 9.50
C GLY A 79 12.07 -19.39 9.41
N ILE A 80 13.08 -19.97 10.06
CA ILE A 80 14.48 -19.50 9.94
C ILE A 80 15.03 -19.74 8.54
N ALA A 81 14.77 -20.90 7.94
CA ALA A 81 15.18 -21.21 6.57
C ALA A 81 14.52 -20.24 5.57
N PHE A 82 13.22 -19.97 5.73
CA PHE A 82 12.48 -19.02 4.92
C PHE A 82 13.02 -17.59 5.07
N LEU A 83 13.38 -17.16 6.29
CA LEU A 83 14.02 -15.86 6.52
C LEU A 83 15.38 -15.75 5.79
N LYS A 84 16.16 -16.83 5.73
CA LYS A 84 17.42 -16.87 4.96
C LYS A 84 17.17 -16.79 3.46
N GLU A 85 16.13 -17.45 2.95
CA GLU A 85 15.73 -17.35 1.54
C GLU A 85 15.26 -15.93 1.17
N LEU A 86 14.54 -15.25 2.08
CA LEU A 86 14.10 -13.87 1.89
C LEU A 86 15.24 -12.86 2.00
N LEU A 87 16.24 -13.13 2.86
CA LEU A 87 17.35 -12.22 3.15
C LEU A 87 18.71 -12.92 2.93
N PRO A 88 19.00 -13.38 1.70
CA PRO A 88 20.15 -14.25 1.42
C PRO A 88 21.52 -13.56 1.66
N ASN A 89 21.53 -12.23 1.74
CA ASN A 89 22.74 -11.43 1.97
C ASN A 89 22.85 -10.88 3.41
N SER A 90 21.97 -11.30 4.33
CA SER A 90 22.02 -10.84 5.71
C SER A 90 23.06 -11.61 6.52
N ARG A 91 24.23 -11.00 6.72
CA ARG A 91 25.29 -11.56 7.58
C ARG A 91 24.82 -11.84 9.01
N LEU A 92 23.77 -11.17 9.47
CA LEU A 92 23.18 -11.37 10.80
C LEU A 92 22.47 -12.73 10.90
N LEU A 93 21.79 -13.18 9.85
CA LEU A 93 21.08 -14.46 9.85
C LEU A 93 22.03 -15.66 9.78
N ASP A 94 23.28 -15.47 9.36
CA ASP A 94 24.32 -16.52 9.35
C ASP A 94 24.98 -16.72 10.72
N MET A 95 24.87 -15.75 11.64
CA MET A 95 25.46 -15.87 12.97
C MET A 95 24.67 -16.90 13.80
N HIS A 96 25.36 -17.95 14.27
CA HIS A 96 24.76 -18.99 15.12
C HIS A 96 24.10 -18.40 16.38
N ALA A 97 24.66 -17.33 16.94
CA ALA A 97 24.08 -16.64 18.09
C ALA A 97 22.69 -16.04 17.79
N VAL A 98 22.50 -15.48 16.58
CA VAL A 98 21.21 -14.91 16.16
C VAL A 98 20.21 -16.02 15.87
N GLN A 99 20.63 -17.12 15.22
CA GLN A 99 19.75 -18.26 15.00
C GLN A 99 19.30 -18.91 16.31
N ALA A 100 20.22 -19.07 17.28
CA ALA A 100 19.88 -19.58 18.60
C ALA A 100 18.94 -18.63 19.36
N ALA A 101 19.17 -17.31 19.25
CA ALA A 101 18.28 -16.31 19.82
C ALA A 101 16.88 -16.32 19.17
N LEU A 102 16.79 -16.54 17.86
CA LEU A 102 15.50 -16.66 17.17
C LEU A 102 14.76 -17.95 17.50
N ALA A 103 15.49 -19.05 17.72
CA ALA A 103 14.90 -20.34 18.09
C ALA A 103 14.41 -20.39 19.55
N ALA A 104 15.05 -19.65 20.46
CA ALA A 104 14.69 -19.62 21.87
C ALA A 104 14.88 -18.20 22.48
N PRO A 105 14.05 -17.22 22.11
CA PRO A 105 14.23 -15.81 22.49
C PRO A 105 13.87 -15.50 23.97
N GLY A 106 13.34 -16.48 24.71
CA GLY A 106 12.95 -16.35 26.11
C GLY A 106 11.46 -16.08 26.31
N PRO A 107 10.96 -16.23 27.55
CA PRO A 107 9.52 -16.17 27.86
C PRO A 107 8.90 -14.78 27.64
N ASP A 108 9.71 -13.72 27.76
CA ASP A 108 9.27 -12.33 27.62
C ASP A 108 9.44 -11.78 26.19
N CYS A 109 9.68 -12.66 25.20
CA CYS A 109 9.79 -12.25 23.81
C CYS A 109 8.44 -11.73 23.30
N VAL A 110 8.42 -10.46 22.90
CA VAL A 110 7.29 -9.81 22.24
C VAL A 110 7.75 -9.22 20.92
N THR A 111 7.09 -9.60 19.83
CA THR A 111 7.27 -8.98 18.51
C THR A 111 6.19 -7.93 18.33
N GLU A 112 6.62 -6.69 18.04
CA GLU A 112 5.72 -5.59 17.73
C GLU A 112 5.49 -5.51 16.22
N ALA A 113 4.24 -5.67 15.79
CA ALA A 113 3.89 -5.64 14.38
C ALA A 113 4.01 -4.24 13.76
N GLY A 114 4.12 -3.19 14.59
CA GLY A 114 4.35 -1.81 14.18
C GLY A 114 5.61 -1.62 13.32
N ALA A 115 6.61 -2.50 13.42
CA ALA A 115 7.79 -2.47 12.56
C ALA A 115 7.45 -2.57 11.06
N VAL A 116 6.31 -3.20 10.71
CA VAL A 116 5.81 -3.24 9.33
C VAL A 116 5.41 -1.84 8.84
N LEU A 117 4.80 -1.03 9.72
CA LEU A 117 4.41 0.35 9.40
C LEU A 117 5.64 1.22 9.18
N ASP A 118 6.66 1.06 10.01
CA ASP A 118 7.94 1.77 9.87
C ASP A 118 8.65 1.39 8.56
N PHE A 119 8.64 0.11 8.19
CA PHE A 119 9.21 -0.37 6.93
C PHE A 119 8.57 0.32 5.72
N PHE A 120 7.24 0.42 5.69
CA PHE A 120 6.51 1.10 4.61
C PHE A 120 6.44 2.63 4.78
N THR A 121 6.99 3.20 5.86
CA THR A 121 6.93 4.62 6.22
C THR A 121 5.50 5.16 6.40
N PHE A 122 4.61 4.34 6.94
CA PHE A 122 3.22 4.67 7.23
C PHE A 122 3.11 5.43 8.56
N ASN A 123 3.30 6.75 8.48
CA ASN A 123 3.28 7.63 9.66
C ASN A 123 1.90 8.28 9.93
N ARG A 124 0.93 8.10 9.03
CA ARG A 124 -0.39 8.74 9.15
C ARG A 124 -1.36 7.84 9.91
N GLY A 125 -2.09 8.44 10.85
CA GLY A 125 -3.17 7.75 11.55
C GLY A 125 -4.35 7.43 10.63
N PHE A 126 -5.12 6.40 11.00
CA PHE A 126 -6.28 5.92 10.22
C PHE A 126 -7.28 7.03 9.87
N SER A 127 -7.57 7.94 10.81
CA SER A 127 -8.53 9.04 10.60
C SER A 127 -8.10 10.00 9.48
N ALA A 128 -6.82 10.34 9.41
CA ALA A 128 -6.28 11.18 8.36
C ALA A 128 -6.37 10.48 7.00
N THR A 129 -6.04 9.18 6.96
CA THR A 129 -6.14 8.36 5.74
C THR A 129 -7.58 8.22 5.25
N LEU A 130 -8.53 8.01 6.15
CA LEU A 130 -9.96 7.98 5.83
C LEU A 130 -10.44 9.31 5.24
N ALA A 131 -10.05 10.44 5.85
CA ALA A 131 -10.40 11.76 5.34
C ALA A 131 -9.86 12.00 3.92
N ILE A 132 -8.63 11.57 3.63
CA ILE A 132 -8.04 11.64 2.29
C ILE A 132 -8.85 10.80 1.28
N LEU A 133 -9.24 9.58 1.65
CA LEU A 133 -10.05 8.70 0.78
C LEU A 133 -11.43 9.30 0.50
N VAL A 134 -12.08 9.87 1.51
CA VAL A 134 -13.37 10.59 1.33
C VAL A 134 -13.17 11.80 0.42
N GLY A 135 -12.11 12.58 0.62
CA GLY A 135 -11.76 13.71 -0.25
C GLY A 135 -11.53 13.28 -1.70
N TYR A 136 -10.79 12.19 -1.90
CA TYR A 136 -10.56 11.60 -3.22
C TYR A 136 -11.87 11.18 -3.88
N TRP A 137 -12.74 10.48 -3.14
CA TRP A 137 -14.06 10.10 -3.63
C TRP A 137 -14.88 11.32 -4.06
N LEU A 138 -14.97 12.36 -3.22
CA LEU A 138 -15.66 13.60 -3.53
C LEU A 138 -15.12 14.27 -4.80
N VAL A 139 -13.81 14.42 -4.92
CA VAL A 139 -13.16 15.02 -6.10
C VAL A 139 -13.50 14.24 -7.36
N THR A 140 -13.39 12.91 -7.33
CA THR A 140 -13.75 12.09 -8.50
C THR A 140 -15.23 12.18 -8.86
N HIS A 141 -16.10 12.34 -7.86
CA HIS A 141 -17.53 12.51 -8.06
C HIS A 141 -17.85 13.86 -8.72
N VAL A 142 -17.26 14.95 -8.22
CA VAL A 142 -17.40 16.29 -8.79
C VAL A 142 -16.88 16.32 -10.23
N LEU A 143 -15.71 15.74 -10.50
CA LEU A 143 -15.17 15.66 -11.87
C LEU A 143 -16.09 14.88 -12.81
N THR A 144 -16.66 13.77 -12.34
CA THR A 144 -17.63 12.97 -13.12
C THR A 144 -18.87 13.81 -13.45
N TYR A 145 -19.40 14.54 -12.47
CA TYR A 145 -20.56 15.42 -12.67
C TYR A 145 -20.26 16.55 -13.67
N LEU A 146 -19.10 17.19 -13.55
CA LEU A 146 -18.67 18.23 -14.51
C LEU A 146 -18.52 17.67 -15.93
N ALA A 147 -17.94 16.48 -16.09
CA ALA A 147 -17.83 15.82 -17.38
C ALA A 147 -19.21 15.53 -17.99
N LEU A 148 -20.16 15.05 -17.19
CA LEU A 148 -21.55 14.83 -17.63
C LEU A 148 -22.19 16.12 -18.14
N LEU A 149 -22.02 17.23 -17.41
CA LEU A 149 -22.54 18.53 -17.83
C LEU A 149 -21.94 19.01 -19.16
N LEU A 150 -20.64 18.79 -19.37
CA LEU A 150 -19.96 19.17 -20.61
C LEU A 150 -20.44 18.33 -21.80
N VAL A 151 -20.55 17.01 -21.61
CA VAL A 151 -21.06 16.09 -22.64
C VAL A 151 -22.52 16.42 -22.97
N ALA A 152 -23.38 16.61 -21.97
CA ALA A 152 -24.78 16.97 -22.18
C ALA A 152 -24.95 18.31 -22.92
N ARG A 153 -24.09 19.31 -22.64
CA ARG A 153 -24.09 20.58 -23.37
C ARG A 153 -23.64 20.44 -24.82
N LYS A 154 -22.73 19.50 -25.11
CA LYS A 154 -22.23 19.22 -26.46
C LYS A 154 -23.31 18.54 -27.30
N GLU A 155 -23.98 17.52 -26.77
CA GLU A 155 -25.06 16.79 -27.46
C GLU A 155 -26.32 17.64 -27.71
N ARG A 156 -26.50 18.72 -26.94
CA ARG A 156 -27.62 19.66 -27.16
C ARG A 156 -27.42 20.59 -28.36
N ARG A 157 -26.19 20.77 -28.84
CA ARG A 157 -25.86 21.65 -29.98
C ARG A 157 -25.86 20.88 -31.28
#